data_AF-A0AAD6Z369-F1
#
_entry.id   AF-A0AAD6Z369-F1
#
_cell.length_a   1.000
_cell.length_b   1.000
_cell.length_c   1.000
_cell.angle_alpha   90.00
_cell.angle_beta   90.00
_cell.angle_gamma   90.00
#
_symmetry.space_group_name_H-M   'P 1'
#
loop_
_entity.id
_entity.type
_entity.pdbx_description
1 polymer ?
#
loop_
_entity_poly.entity_id
_entity_poly.type
_entity_poly.pdbx_seq_one_letter_code
_entity_poly.pdbx_strand_id
1 'polypeptide(L)'
;VQHVEKAPPLFYLSIDDPGIRFDTALHIKVSGTPIRYALRGVIYSGQNHFTARIIKENGAIWYHDGIETGATTISEGSVHAQSSSFL
;
A
#
# COMPACT_ATOMS: atom_id res chain seq x y z
N VAL A 1 20.67 -12.95 0.14
CA VAL A 1 20.10 -11.94 -0.78
C VAL A 1 19.33 -12.71 -1.84
N GLN A 2 18.00 -12.55 -1.90
CA GLN A 2 17.20 -13.24 -2.91
C GLN A 2 17.47 -12.56 -4.26
N HIS A 3 18.06 -13.28 -5.20
CA HIS A 3 18.27 -12.80 -6.56
C HIS A 3 16.92 -12.90 -7.29
N VAL A 4 16.29 -11.76 -7.53
CA VAL A 4 14.99 -11.71 -8.22
C VAL A 4 15.26 -11.61 -9.71
N GLU A 5 15.11 -12.71 -10.44
CA GLU A 5 15.32 -12.72 -11.89
C GLU A 5 14.15 -12.10 -12.66
N LYS A 6 12.94 -12.18 -12.08
CA LYS A 6 11.69 -11.63 -12.62
C LYS A 6 10.89 -10.93 -11.54
N ALA A 7 10.39 -9.74 -11.85
CA ALA A 7 9.58 -8.95 -10.94
C ALA A 7 8.22 -9.64 -10.69
N PRO A 8 7.81 -9.90 -9.43
CA PRO A 8 6.53 -10.53 -9.14
C PRO A 8 5.36 -9.59 -9.48
N PRO A 9 4.18 -10.10 -9.83
CA PRO A 9 3.00 -9.26 -10.11
C PRO A 9 2.50 -8.50 -8.87
N LEU A 10 2.80 -9.01 -7.66
CA LEU A 10 2.53 -8.37 -6.38
C LEU A 10 3.82 -8.31 -5.58
N PHE A 11 4.15 -7.13 -5.07
CA PHE A 11 5.29 -6.89 -4.21
C PHE A 11 4.78 -6.34 -2.87
N TYR A 12 5.19 -6.97 -1.77
CA TYR A 12 4.87 -6.50 -0.41
C TYR A 12 6.17 -6.19 0.33
N LEU A 13 6.11 -5.20 1.21
CA LEU A 13 7.19 -4.81 2.09
C LEU A 13 6.64 -4.69 3.50
N SER A 14 7.29 -5.35 4.46
CA SER A 14 7.03 -5.16 5.89
C SER A 14 8.03 -4.17 6.44
N ILE A 15 7.55 -3.16 7.17
CA ILE A 15 8.36 -2.04 7.66
C ILE A 15 7.97 -1.79 9.10
N ASP A 16 8.95 -1.78 9.98
CA ASP A 16 8.80 -1.44 11.39
C ASP A 16 9.42 -0.05 11.64
N ASP A 17 8.76 0.98 11.09
CA ASP A 17 9.15 2.37 11.27
C ASP A 17 7.88 3.24 11.38
N PRO A 18 7.58 3.81 12.56
CA PRO A 18 6.39 4.64 12.76
C PRO A 18 6.44 5.99 12.02
N GLY A 19 7.63 6.43 11.59
CA GLY A 19 7.84 7.69 10.87
C GLY A 19 7.91 7.53 9.35
N ILE A 20 7.66 6.34 8.83
CA ILE A 20 7.84 6.10 7.40
C ILE A 20 6.87 6.92 6.56
N ARG A 21 7.39 7.40 5.44
CA ARG A 21 6.63 8.07 4.38
C ARG A 21 6.86 7.30 3.09
N PHE A 22 5.81 7.10 2.32
CA PHE A 22 5.90 6.37 1.06
C PHE A 22 5.05 7.04 -0.01
N ASP A 23 5.52 6.95 -1.25
CA ASP A 23 4.77 7.41 -2.41
C ASP A 23 3.75 6.36 -2.86
N THR A 24 2.79 6.79 -3.68
CA THR A 24 1.82 5.89 -4.34
C THR A 24 2.44 5.02 -5.43
N ALA A 25 3.76 5.13 -5.68
CA ALA A 25 4.48 4.34 -6.65
C ALA A 25 5.89 3.99 -6.15
N LEU A 26 6.29 2.73 -6.38
CA LEU A 26 7.63 2.24 -6.11
C LEU A 26 8.34 1.94 -7.44
N HIS A 27 9.53 2.53 -7.62
CA HIS A 27 10.37 2.29 -8.79
C HIS A 27 11.59 1.47 -8.38
N ILE A 28 11.76 0.29 -8.97
CA ILE A 28 12.91 -0.59 -8.71
C ILE A 28 13.52 -1.06 -10.04
N LYS A 29 14.73 -1.63 -9.97
CA LYS A 29 15.34 -2.33 -11.09
C LYS A 29 15.43 -3.81 -10.78
N VAL A 30 14.91 -4.64 -11.68
CA VAL A 30 15.00 -6.10 -11.60
C VAL A 30 15.78 -6.59 -12.82
N SER A 31 16.93 -7.22 -12.60
CA SER A 31 17.82 -7.66 -13.69
C SER A 31 18.14 -6.54 -14.71
N GLY A 32 18.36 -5.31 -14.22
CA GLY A 32 18.62 -4.13 -15.06
C GLY A 32 17.37 -3.48 -15.68
N THR A 33 16.21 -4.13 -15.65
CA THR A 33 14.95 -3.60 -16.19
C THR A 33 14.25 -2.72 -15.16
N PRO A 34 13.90 -1.45 -15.48
CA PRO A 34 13.09 -0.61 -14.62
C PRO A 34 11.66 -1.15 -14.51
N ILE A 35 11.17 -1.30 -13.29
CA ILE A 35 9.81 -1.74 -12.98
C ILE A 35 9.16 -0.70 -12.08
N ARG A 36 7.89 -0.39 -12.38
CA ARG A 36 7.04 0.49 -11.58
C ARG A 36 5.90 -0.30 -10.96
N TYR A 37 5.84 -0.32 -9.64
CA TYR A 37 4.68 -0.79 -8.89
C TYR A 37 3.81 0.40 -8.48
N ALA A 38 2.49 0.23 -8.57
CA ALA A 38 1.53 1.15 -7.95
C ALA A 38 1.14 0.61 -6.58
N LEU A 39 1.05 1.48 -5.58
CA LEU A 39 0.56 1.11 -4.26
C LEU A 39 -0.91 0.69 -4.34
N ARG A 40 -1.21 -0.52 -3.88
CA ARG A 40 -2.57 -1.11 -3.91
C ARG A 40 -3.17 -1.35 -2.54
N GLY A 41 -2.36 -1.38 -1.50
CA GLY A 41 -2.87 -1.40 -0.15
C GLY A 41 -1.79 -1.13 0.88
N VAL A 42 -2.23 -0.74 2.07
CA VAL A 42 -1.40 -0.54 3.25
C VAL A 42 -2.10 -1.25 4.40
N ILE A 43 -1.34 -2.04 5.16
CA ILE A 43 -1.82 -2.69 6.38
C ILE A 43 -1.05 -2.06 7.53
N TYR A 44 -1.79 -1.42 8.44
CA TYR A 44 -1.25 -0.91 9.70
C TYR A 44 -1.57 -1.96 10.75
N SER A 45 -0.54 -2.62 11.27
CA SER A 45 -0.70 -3.64 12.31
C SER A 45 0.03 -3.23 13.57
N GLY A 46 -0.61 -3.39 14.73
CA GLY A 46 0.02 -3.18 16.02
C GLY A 46 -0.75 -3.88 17.13
N GLN A 47 -0.04 -4.45 18.09
CA GLN A 47 -0.61 -5.23 19.19
C GLN A 47 -1.57 -6.33 18.67
N ASN A 48 -2.87 -6.22 18.97
CA ASN A 48 -3.89 -7.22 18.65
C ASN A 48 -4.89 -6.74 17.57
N HIS A 49 -4.61 -5.63 16.89
CA HIS A 49 -5.52 -5.01 15.92
C HIS A 49 -4.75 -4.62 14.65
N PHE A 50 -5.46 -4.68 13.52
CA PHE A 50 -4.94 -4.15 12.27
C PHE A 50 -6.01 -3.32 11.61
N THR A 51 -5.58 -2.33 10.85
CA THR A 51 -6.43 -1.62 9.91
C THR A 51 -5.79 -1.70 8.53
N ALA A 52 -6.58 -1.59 7.48
CA ALA A 52 -6.09 -1.63 6.13
C ALA A 52 -6.74 -0.58 5.26
N ARG A 53 -5.99 -0.11 4.27
CA ARG A 53 -6.46 0.74 3.19
C ARG A 53 -6.25 0.01 1.87
N ILE A 54 -7.29 -0.06 1.06
CA ILE A 54 -7.28 -0.65 -0.27
C ILE A 54 -7.41 0.49 -1.29
N ILE A 55 -6.49 0.54 -2.26
CA ILE A 55 -6.40 1.62 -3.25
C ILE A 55 -6.74 1.07 -4.64
N LYS A 56 -7.90 1.48 -5.15
CA LYS A 56 -8.37 1.08 -6.49
C LYS A 56 -7.62 1.80 -7.60
N GLU A 57 -7.79 1.33 -8.83
CA GLU A 57 -7.11 1.89 -10.01
C GLU A 57 -7.39 3.36 -10.26
N ASN A 58 -8.61 3.79 -9.98
CA ASN A 58 -9.01 5.21 -10.04
C ASN A 58 -8.57 6.03 -8.82
N GLY A 59 -7.72 5.47 -7.95
CA GLY A 59 -7.23 6.11 -6.74
C GLY A 59 -8.20 6.10 -5.55
N ALA A 60 -9.40 5.53 -5.68
CA ALA A 60 -10.36 5.45 -4.57
C ALA A 60 -9.81 4.59 -3.42
N ILE A 61 -9.96 5.09 -2.20
CA ILE A 61 -9.46 4.47 -0.96
C ILE A 61 -10.63 3.87 -0.19
N TRP A 62 -10.45 2.62 0.24
CA TRP A 62 -11.39 1.88 1.07
C TRP A 62 -10.72 1.42 2.35
N TYR A 63 -11.28 1.81 3.49
CA TYR A 63 -10.85 1.44 4.84
C TYR A 63 -11.45 0.10 5.29
N HIS A 64 -10.65 -0.67 6.02
CA HIS A 64 -11.05 -1.92 6.64
C HIS A 64 -10.45 -1.99 8.05
N ASP A 65 -11.30 -2.09 9.07
CA ASP A 65 -10.89 -2.17 10.48
C ASP A 65 -10.61 -3.61 10.95
N GLY A 66 -11.01 -4.61 10.18
CA GLY A 66 -10.82 -6.02 10.56
C GLY A 66 -11.85 -6.52 11.56
N ILE A 67 -12.13 -5.74 12.61
CA ILE A 67 -13.14 -6.05 13.63
C ILE A 67 -14.43 -5.31 13.32
N GLU A 68 -14.38 -3.97 13.30
CA GLU A 68 -15.60 -3.16 13.18
C GLU A 68 -16.25 -3.29 11.80
N THR A 69 -15.45 -3.33 10.74
CA THR A 69 -15.98 -3.40 9.37
C THR A 69 -16.42 -4.81 8.98
N GLY A 70 -16.06 -5.85 9.74
CA GLY A 70 -16.38 -7.24 9.44
C GLY A 70 -15.94 -7.63 8.01
N ALA A 71 -16.89 -8.01 7.16
CA ALA A 71 -16.66 -8.37 5.75
C ALA A 71 -16.84 -7.18 4.76
N THR A 72 -16.97 -5.96 5.28
CA THR A 72 -17.25 -4.76 4.48
C THR A 72 -16.11 -3.76 4.53
N THR A 73 -16.20 -2.71 3.72
CA THR A 73 -15.23 -1.61 3.69
C THR A 73 -15.95 -0.27 3.69
N ILE A 74 -15.25 0.77 4.17
CA ILE A 74 -15.77 2.14 4.24
C ILE A 74 -14.99 3.01 3.26
N SER A 75 -15.68 3.81 2.44
CA SER A 75 -15.03 4.72 1.48
C SER A 75 -14.35 5.89 2.23
N GLU A 76 -13.05 6.10 2.02
CA GLU A 76 -12.24 7.15 2.68
C GLU A 76 -11.80 8.28 1.73
N GLY A 77 -12.17 8.23 0.45
CA GLY A 77 -11.85 9.28 -0.53
C GLY A 77 -10.91 8.79 -1.64
N SER A 78 -9.97 9.63 -2.08
CA SER A 78 -9.06 9.33 -3.19
C SER A 78 -7.66 9.89 -2.99
N VAL A 79 -6.64 9.13 -3.38
CA VAL A 79 -5.23 9.56 -3.37
C VAL A 79 -4.97 10.75 -4.31
N HIS A 80 -5.84 10.98 -5.29
CA HIS A 80 -5.72 12.10 -6.24
C HIS A 80 -6.39 13.38 -5.73
N ALA A 81 -7.27 13.29 -4.73
CA ALA A 81 -7.93 14.44 -4.11
C ALA A 81 -7.04 15.12 -3.05
N GLN A 82 -5.94 14.49 -2.65
CA GLN A 82 -4.97 15.05 -1.73
C GLN A 82 -3.85 15.78 -2.49
N SER A 83 -4.08 17.06 -2.80
CA SER A 83 -3.00 17.98 -3.11
C SER A 83 -2.17 18.25 -1.84
N SER A 84 -1.00 17.64 -1.77
CA SER A 84 0.12 18.11 -0.94
C SER A 84 -0.06 18.08 0.59
N SER A 85 -0.51 16.97 1.18
CA SER A 85 -0.19 16.67 2.60
C SER A 85 -0.60 15.25 2.99
N PHE A 86 0.41 14.37 3.13
CA PHE A 86 0.46 13.11 3.89
C PHE A 86 -0.34 11.88 3.38
N LEU A 87 0.39 11.02 2.66
CA LEU A 87 0.49 9.59 2.99
C LEU A 87 1.92 9.29 3.46
#